data_AF-A0A0Q9ZGC1-F1
#
_entry.id   AF-A0A0Q9ZGC1-F1
#
_cell.length_a   1.000
_cell.length_b   1.000
_cell.length_c   1.000
_cell.angle_alpha   90.00
_cell.angle_beta   90.00
_cell.angle_gamma   90.00
#
_symmetry.space_group_name_H-M   'P 1'
#
loop_
_entity.id
_entity.type
_entity.pdbx_description
1 polymer ?
#
loop_
_entity_poly.entity_id
_entity_poly.type
_entity_poly.pdbx_seq_one_letter_code
_entity_poly.pdbx_strand_id
1 'polypeptide(L)'
;MKRLSIALVLACFSLFSCSTEEEPEVNPAPSEPALLTGVFLDSPVEGLIYKTNTQEGITNSAGEFQFEEGETVSFFVGSVKIGEAKGENTITPIDIAVTPNANINSSEVKNIAAFLQTFDADKEPENGIQISDEAVEAMSLTEIDFRNPIIQLLGELVMEINMNTLADLEVVFPEEATNHLAQSLELDYEMSGLEGGAFFHIVESWETRTRNVHWIHEFDSEGKISKSKAFEKYPWRPLLSYSYSDYNTNGFPEFFTGDHLRADGSSGFTLNYYFSYEENSKIESFSYSPSSMSDSDLYVWKIDAIDEERRVTEVSIFEQGTSTGSTLYEFDDLNNSNKILIYVNGTSEPKTIEELVFTEFGSLAIKKMYDGSRLTQLTNRHYREDYTPEKEVRIDYRDSLPDLKTIEFKDENGQINRIEKYTADVLFELFERLEDGSSTNTVYNIEDGSYYIEYRDTNNQKYKTEYYDADGNLLSTE
;
A
#
# COMPACT_ATOMS: atom_id res chain seq x y z
N MET A 1 71.52 -13.09 -16.26
CA MET A 1 72.30 -13.85 -15.24
C MET A 1 71.27 -14.60 -14.41
N LYS A 2 71.07 -15.94 -14.44
CA LYS A 2 71.92 -17.15 -14.38
C LYS A 2 71.27 -18.23 -15.30
N ARG A 3 71.91 -18.80 -16.33
CA ARG A 3 72.67 -20.09 -16.41
C ARG A 3 72.00 -21.30 -15.71
N LEU A 4 71.46 -22.25 -16.49
CA LEU A 4 71.99 -23.62 -16.82
C LEU A 4 71.65 -24.65 -15.71
N SER A 5 71.06 -25.83 -15.94
CA SER A 5 71.53 -26.91 -16.81
C SER A 5 70.48 -28.01 -17.07
N ILE A 6 70.63 -28.62 -18.25
CA ILE A 6 70.02 -29.86 -18.76
C ILE A 6 70.66 -31.08 -18.08
N ALA A 7 69.89 -32.14 -17.81
CA ALA A 7 70.41 -33.50 -17.66
C ALA A 7 69.45 -34.52 -18.28
N LEU A 8 69.94 -35.08 -19.39
CA LEU A 8 69.43 -36.17 -20.21
C LEU A 8 69.88 -37.50 -19.58
N VAL A 9 68.98 -38.48 -19.38
CA VAL A 9 69.38 -39.88 -19.15
C VAL A 9 68.57 -40.78 -20.09
N LEU A 10 69.32 -41.37 -21.02
CA LEU A 10 68.94 -42.40 -21.97
C LEU A 10 69.48 -43.74 -21.44
N ALA A 11 68.68 -44.81 -21.47
CA ALA A 11 69.05 -46.24 -21.55
C ALA A 11 67.87 -47.09 -21.05
N CYS A 12 67.53 -48.28 -21.53
CA CYS A 12 67.84 -49.04 -22.74
C CYS A 12 66.84 -50.24 -22.78
N PHE A 13 66.55 -50.70 -23.99
CA PHE A 13 65.72 -51.84 -24.41
C PHE A 13 65.70 -53.12 -23.54
N SER A 14 64.52 -53.75 -23.47
CA SER A 14 64.36 -55.20 -23.60
C SER A 14 63.01 -55.57 -24.24
N LEU A 15 63.07 -56.35 -25.32
CA LEU A 15 61.97 -56.97 -26.04
C LEU A 15 61.45 -58.22 -25.31
N PHE A 16 60.13 -58.42 -25.21
CA PHE A 16 59.42 -59.72 -25.19
C PHE A 16 57.95 -59.40 -25.55
N SER A 17 57.45 -59.83 -26.71
CA SER A 17 56.73 -61.09 -26.99
C SER A 17 55.21 -60.88 -26.98
N CYS A 18 54.60 -61.27 -28.09
CA CYS A 18 53.18 -61.19 -28.40
C CYS A 18 52.35 -62.10 -27.47
N SER A 19 51.26 -61.58 -26.90
CA SER A 19 50.04 -62.34 -26.65
C SER A 19 48.83 -61.44 -26.91
N THR A 20 48.09 -61.77 -27.96
CA THR A 20 46.73 -61.28 -28.20
C THR A 20 45.81 -61.91 -27.15
N GLU A 21 45.37 -61.12 -26.16
CA GLU A 21 44.21 -61.43 -25.33
C GLU A 21 43.03 -60.60 -25.85
N GLU A 22 41.95 -61.29 -26.21
CA GLU A 22 40.66 -60.67 -26.50
C GLU A 22 40.15 -60.01 -25.21
N GLU A 23 40.06 -58.68 -25.19
CA GLU A 23 39.35 -57.95 -24.14
C GLU A 23 37.85 -58.29 -24.22
N PRO A 24 37.18 -58.54 -23.08
CA PRO A 24 35.74 -58.73 -23.07
C PRO A 24 35.08 -57.40 -23.44
N GLU A 25 34.14 -57.42 -24.39
CA GLU A 25 33.25 -56.29 -24.66
C GLU A 25 32.55 -55.89 -23.36
N VAL A 26 33.01 -54.79 -22.76
CA VAL A 26 32.31 -54.10 -21.69
C VAL A 26 31.11 -53.42 -22.34
N ASN A 27 29.95 -54.07 -22.25
CA ASN A 27 28.67 -53.46 -22.58
C ASN A 27 28.54 -52.20 -21.70
N PRO A 28 28.44 -50.97 -22.26
CA PRO A 28 28.30 -49.79 -21.42
C PRO A 28 27.01 -49.92 -20.62
N ALA A 29 27.13 -49.82 -19.30
CA ALA A 29 25.97 -49.63 -18.44
C ALA A 29 25.17 -48.43 -18.97
N PRO A 30 23.83 -48.43 -18.90
CA PRO A 30 23.05 -47.25 -19.27
C PRO A 30 23.62 -46.06 -18.48
N SER A 31 24.07 -45.02 -19.18
CA SER A 31 24.48 -43.78 -18.53
C SER A 31 23.27 -43.27 -17.75
N GLU A 32 23.40 -43.12 -16.44
CA GLU A 32 22.39 -42.39 -15.67
C GLU A 32 22.22 -41.02 -16.33
N PRO A 33 20.96 -40.58 -16.58
CA PRO A 33 20.70 -39.28 -17.18
C PRO A 33 21.43 -38.20 -16.38
N ALA A 34 22.12 -37.30 -17.08
CA ALA A 34 22.91 -36.27 -16.44
C ALA A 34 21.97 -35.25 -15.80
N LEU A 35 22.12 -35.03 -14.49
CA LEU A 35 21.40 -33.99 -13.77
C LEU A 35 21.90 -32.62 -14.23
N LEU A 36 20.98 -31.79 -14.71
CA LEU A 36 21.21 -30.42 -15.17
C LEU A 36 20.71 -29.42 -14.14
N THR A 37 21.24 -28.20 -14.20
CA THR A 37 20.83 -27.08 -13.37
C THR A 37 20.35 -25.95 -14.28
N GLY A 38 19.14 -25.47 -14.03
CA GLY A 38 18.56 -24.30 -14.67
C GLY A 38 18.30 -23.20 -13.64
N VAL A 39 17.96 -22.01 -14.10
CA VAL A 39 17.61 -20.85 -13.25
C VAL A 39 16.22 -20.33 -13.63
N PHE A 40 15.37 -20.09 -12.63
CA PHE A 40 14.12 -19.34 -12.83
C PHE A 40 14.37 -17.84 -12.68
N LEU A 41 14.01 -17.03 -13.69
CA LEU A 41 14.43 -15.64 -13.81
C LEU A 41 13.27 -14.65 -14.04
N ASP A 42 13.06 -13.80 -13.04
CA ASP A 42 12.38 -12.49 -12.99
C ASP A 42 13.21 -11.58 -12.04
N SER A 43 14.53 -11.57 -12.21
CA SER A 43 15.54 -11.71 -11.12
C SER A 43 15.58 -13.14 -10.56
N PRO A 44 16.71 -13.59 -9.98
CA PRO A 44 16.78 -14.93 -9.37
C PRO A 44 15.67 -15.09 -8.32
N VAL A 45 14.77 -16.05 -8.54
CA VAL A 45 13.63 -16.27 -7.63
C VAL A 45 13.95 -17.39 -6.65
N GLU A 46 14.09 -17.05 -5.38
CA GLU A 46 14.25 -17.99 -4.26
C GLU A 46 12.89 -18.41 -3.70
N GLY A 47 12.74 -19.69 -3.34
CA GLY A 47 11.54 -20.18 -2.65
C GLY A 47 10.47 -20.80 -3.55
N LEU A 48 10.69 -20.92 -4.86
CA LEU A 48 9.78 -21.64 -5.74
C LEU A 48 9.90 -23.14 -5.55
N ILE A 49 8.78 -23.82 -5.28
CA ILE A 49 8.72 -25.27 -5.34
C ILE A 49 8.77 -25.68 -6.81
N TYR A 50 9.68 -26.58 -7.18
CA TYR A 50 9.76 -27.15 -8.53
C TYR A 50 9.59 -28.66 -8.51
N LYS A 51 8.96 -29.21 -9.55
CA LYS A 51 8.75 -30.67 -9.73
C LYS A 51 8.94 -31.09 -11.18
N THR A 52 9.69 -32.16 -11.40
CA THR A 52 9.86 -32.86 -12.69
C THR A 52 9.37 -34.31 -12.55
N ASN A 53 9.66 -35.18 -13.53
CA ASN A 53 9.33 -36.60 -13.36
C ASN A 53 10.29 -37.30 -12.38
N THR A 54 11.53 -36.81 -12.25
CA THR A 54 12.56 -37.41 -11.39
C THR A 54 13.01 -36.52 -10.22
N GLN A 55 12.85 -35.21 -10.32
CA GLN A 55 13.34 -34.23 -9.35
C GLN A 55 12.20 -33.44 -8.66
N GLU A 56 12.42 -33.05 -7.41
CA GLU A 56 11.63 -32.05 -6.71
C GLU A 56 12.51 -31.25 -5.75
N GLY A 57 12.15 -29.99 -5.49
CA GLY A 57 12.93 -29.14 -4.59
C GLY A 57 12.37 -27.73 -4.49
N ILE A 58 13.19 -26.83 -3.92
CA ILE A 58 12.93 -25.40 -3.81
C ILE A 58 14.08 -24.66 -4.49
N THR A 59 13.79 -23.62 -5.28
CA THR A 59 14.84 -22.78 -5.88
C THR A 59 15.65 -22.07 -4.81
N ASN A 60 16.98 -22.05 -4.97
CA ASN A 60 17.87 -21.39 -4.03
C ASN A 60 17.96 -19.86 -4.29
N SER A 61 18.79 -19.16 -3.52
CA SER A 61 19.03 -17.71 -3.67
C SER A 61 19.57 -17.27 -5.05
N ALA A 62 20.04 -18.21 -5.88
CA ALA A 62 20.46 -17.96 -7.26
C ALA A 62 19.37 -18.39 -8.27
N GLY A 63 18.16 -18.69 -7.81
CA GLY A 63 17.04 -19.16 -8.63
C GLY A 63 17.21 -20.57 -9.19
N GLU A 64 18.21 -21.33 -8.71
CA GLU A 64 18.60 -22.60 -9.34
C GLU A 64 17.62 -23.74 -9.03
N PHE A 65 17.28 -24.53 -10.04
CA PHE A 65 16.52 -25.77 -9.93
C PHE A 65 17.23 -26.91 -10.68
N GLN A 66 16.87 -28.17 -10.36
CA GLN A 66 17.47 -29.36 -10.97
C GLN A 66 16.48 -30.12 -11.85
N PHE A 67 16.93 -30.64 -12.98
CA PHE A 67 16.12 -31.42 -13.93
C PHE A 67 16.98 -32.36 -14.78
N GLU A 68 16.38 -33.33 -15.45
CA GLU A 68 17.04 -34.15 -16.49
C GLU A 68 16.65 -33.70 -17.90
N GLU A 69 17.53 -33.96 -18.88
CA GLU A 69 17.30 -33.57 -20.28
C GLU A 69 15.95 -34.10 -20.83
N GLY A 70 15.14 -33.19 -21.37
CA GLY A 70 13.85 -33.49 -21.98
C GLY A 70 12.65 -33.50 -21.02
N GLU A 71 12.90 -33.39 -19.72
CA GLU A 71 11.84 -33.26 -18.71
C GLU A 71 11.07 -31.95 -18.84
N THR A 72 9.87 -31.95 -18.26
CA THR A 72 9.07 -30.75 -18.03
C THR A 72 9.15 -30.42 -16.55
N VAL A 73 9.37 -29.14 -16.23
CA VAL A 73 9.47 -28.63 -14.87
C VAL A 73 8.22 -27.80 -14.58
N SER A 74 7.48 -28.15 -13.53
CA SER A 74 6.37 -27.35 -12.99
C SER A 74 6.87 -26.51 -11.81
N PHE A 75 6.48 -25.23 -11.76
CA PHE A 75 6.83 -24.30 -10.69
C PHE A 75 5.59 -23.90 -9.88
N PHE A 76 5.79 -23.68 -8.58
CA PHE A 76 4.74 -23.35 -7.63
C PHE A 76 5.22 -22.34 -6.59
N VAL A 77 4.30 -21.48 -6.15
CA VAL A 77 4.42 -20.69 -4.92
C VAL A 77 3.49 -21.35 -3.91
N GLY A 78 4.06 -22.05 -2.92
CA GLY A 78 3.28 -22.93 -2.06
C GLY A 78 2.51 -23.99 -2.84
N SER A 79 1.18 -23.94 -2.75
CA SER A 79 0.31 -24.86 -3.48
C SER A 79 -0.14 -24.33 -4.85
N VAL A 80 0.07 -23.04 -5.13
CA VAL A 80 -0.36 -22.38 -6.37
C VAL A 80 0.63 -22.70 -7.48
N LYS A 81 0.16 -23.41 -8.52
CA LYS A 81 0.95 -23.63 -9.74
C LYS A 81 1.02 -22.33 -10.55
N ILE A 82 2.22 -21.83 -10.79
CA ILE A 82 2.43 -20.63 -11.64
C ILE A 82 2.62 -20.99 -13.11
N GLY A 83 3.06 -22.21 -13.41
CA GLY A 83 3.17 -22.70 -14.78
C GLY A 83 4.11 -23.90 -14.91
N GLU A 84 4.40 -24.28 -16.15
CA GLU A 84 5.36 -25.34 -16.46
C GLU A 84 6.03 -25.11 -17.82
N ALA A 85 7.28 -25.52 -17.95
CA ALA A 85 8.04 -25.41 -19.20
C ALA A 85 8.94 -26.64 -19.39
N LYS A 86 9.52 -26.77 -20.58
CA LYS A 86 10.62 -27.73 -20.77
C LYS A 86 11.83 -27.30 -19.95
N GLY A 87 12.50 -28.26 -19.33
CA GLY A 87 13.70 -27.99 -18.55
C GLY A 87 14.79 -27.40 -19.45
N GLU A 88 15.24 -26.19 -19.12
CA GLU A 88 16.25 -25.43 -19.84
C GLU A 88 17.19 -24.70 -18.85
N ASN A 89 18.30 -24.13 -19.35
CA ASN A 89 19.26 -23.39 -18.52
C ASN A 89 18.64 -22.15 -17.87
N THR A 90 17.65 -21.54 -18.53
CA THR A 90 16.94 -20.36 -18.05
C THR A 90 15.46 -20.56 -18.36
N ILE A 91 14.62 -20.38 -17.37
CA ILE A 91 13.16 -20.38 -17.49
C ILE A 91 12.67 -19.07 -16.91
N THR A 92 11.74 -18.41 -17.59
CA THR A 92 11.17 -17.12 -17.19
C THR A 92 9.65 -17.23 -17.07
N PRO A 93 8.96 -16.22 -16.51
CA PRO A 93 7.50 -16.11 -16.61
C PRO A 93 6.95 -16.25 -18.04
N ILE A 94 7.72 -15.87 -19.07
CA ILE A 94 7.32 -16.02 -20.49
C ILE A 94 7.25 -17.51 -20.88
N ASP A 95 8.20 -18.31 -20.40
CA ASP A 95 8.35 -19.71 -20.81
C ASP A 95 7.31 -20.63 -20.16
N ILE A 96 6.88 -20.30 -18.94
CA ILE A 96 5.92 -21.10 -18.17
C ILE A 96 4.46 -20.74 -18.44
N ALA A 97 4.22 -19.61 -19.12
CA ALA A 97 2.88 -19.18 -19.50
C ALA A 97 2.27 -20.16 -20.53
N VAL A 98 1.04 -20.62 -20.27
CA VAL A 98 0.36 -21.57 -21.15
C VAL A 98 -0.31 -20.92 -22.36
N THR A 99 -0.42 -19.59 -22.34
CA THR A 99 -0.96 -18.81 -23.46
C THR A 99 -0.14 -19.05 -24.74
N PRO A 100 -0.78 -19.43 -25.86
CA PRO A 100 -0.05 -19.70 -27.10
C PRO A 100 0.71 -18.47 -27.60
N ASN A 101 2.02 -18.64 -27.84
CA ASN A 101 2.94 -17.57 -28.24
C ASN A 101 3.00 -16.42 -27.22
N ALA A 102 2.96 -16.76 -25.92
CA ALA A 102 3.19 -15.83 -24.85
C ALA A 102 4.49 -15.03 -25.08
N ASN A 103 4.45 -13.77 -24.67
CA ASN A 103 5.55 -12.83 -24.71
C ASN A 103 5.36 -11.83 -23.57
N ILE A 104 6.30 -10.90 -23.40
CA ILE A 104 6.31 -9.90 -22.32
C ILE A 104 4.99 -9.10 -22.20
N ASN A 105 4.23 -8.93 -23.29
CA ASN A 105 2.96 -8.20 -23.29
C ASN A 105 1.73 -9.08 -22.96
N SER A 106 1.91 -10.38 -22.74
CA SER A 106 0.79 -11.30 -22.49
C SER A 106 0.31 -11.16 -21.05
N SER A 107 -0.99 -10.96 -20.83
CA SER A 107 -1.56 -10.75 -19.48
C SER A 107 -1.14 -11.84 -18.48
N GLU A 108 -1.08 -13.09 -18.91
CA GLU A 108 -0.59 -14.20 -18.07
C GLU A 108 0.83 -13.99 -17.55
N VAL A 109 1.74 -13.53 -18.42
CA VAL A 109 3.14 -13.24 -18.04
C VAL A 109 3.20 -12.09 -17.04
N LYS A 110 2.44 -11.02 -17.28
CA LYS A 110 2.39 -9.84 -16.39
C LYS A 110 1.86 -10.21 -15.00
N ASN A 111 0.83 -11.05 -14.98
CA ASN A 111 0.19 -11.49 -13.74
C ASN A 111 1.08 -12.48 -12.96
N ILE A 112 1.81 -13.37 -13.65
CA ILE A 112 2.81 -14.22 -12.98
C ILE A 112 3.91 -13.35 -12.37
N ALA A 113 4.47 -12.39 -13.12
CA ALA A 113 5.51 -11.49 -12.62
C ALA A 113 5.03 -10.68 -11.39
N ALA A 114 3.84 -10.08 -11.46
CA ALA A 114 3.27 -9.34 -10.34
C ALA A 114 3.03 -10.21 -9.12
N PHE A 115 2.58 -11.45 -9.30
CA PHE A 115 2.41 -12.37 -8.18
C PHE A 115 3.75 -12.74 -7.53
N LEU A 116 4.81 -12.98 -8.32
CA LEU A 116 6.15 -13.26 -7.78
C LEU A 116 6.71 -12.06 -7.01
N GLN A 117 6.69 -10.88 -7.61
CA GLN A 117 7.25 -9.66 -7.01
C GLN A 117 6.43 -9.16 -5.81
N THR A 118 5.11 -9.39 -5.78
CA THR A 118 4.28 -9.10 -4.58
C THR A 118 4.66 -9.96 -3.37
N PHE A 119 5.24 -11.14 -3.60
CA PHE A 119 5.70 -12.05 -2.55
C PHE A 119 7.15 -11.81 -2.14
N ASP A 120 7.83 -10.83 -2.75
CA ASP A 120 9.20 -10.50 -2.41
C ASP A 120 9.28 -9.92 -0.99
N ALA A 121 10.08 -10.55 -0.14
CA ALA A 121 10.07 -10.30 1.30
C ALA A 121 10.61 -8.91 1.69
N ASP A 122 11.49 -8.31 0.89
CA ASP A 122 12.08 -6.99 1.14
C ASP A 122 11.59 -5.90 0.17
N LYS A 123 10.78 -6.26 -0.83
CA LYS A 123 10.19 -5.37 -1.85
C LYS A 123 11.24 -4.75 -2.79
N GLU A 124 12.41 -5.35 -2.90
CA GLU A 124 13.51 -4.88 -3.75
C GLU A 124 13.87 -5.94 -4.82
N PRO A 125 13.03 -6.11 -5.86
CA PRO A 125 13.18 -7.21 -6.82
C PRO A 125 14.50 -7.13 -7.63
N GLU A 126 15.17 -5.97 -7.65
CA GLU A 126 16.49 -5.79 -8.27
C GLU A 126 17.61 -6.59 -7.57
N ASN A 127 17.42 -6.96 -6.30
CA ASN A 127 18.41 -7.70 -5.51
C ASN A 127 18.16 -9.23 -5.50
N GLY A 128 17.07 -9.67 -6.13
CA GLY A 128 16.54 -11.03 -6.07
C GLY A 128 15.04 -10.98 -5.73
N ILE A 129 14.32 -12.08 -5.93
CA ILE A 129 12.95 -12.20 -5.41
C ILE A 129 12.96 -13.31 -4.36
N GLN A 130 12.70 -12.96 -3.10
CA GLN A 130 12.67 -13.91 -2.00
C GLN A 130 11.24 -14.20 -1.55
N ILE A 131 10.75 -15.39 -1.87
CA ILE A 131 9.44 -15.86 -1.40
C ILE A 131 9.60 -16.52 -0.03
N SER A 132 9.01 -15.93 1.00
CA SER A 132 9.09 -16.46 2.37
C SER A 132 8.14 -17.64 2.63
N ASP A 133 8.62 -18.65 3.37
CA ASP A 133 7.79 -19.78 3.82
C ASP A 133 6.59 -19.31 4.65
N GLU A 134 6.77 -18.29 5.50
CA GLU A 134 5.72 -17.73 6.36
C GLU A 134 4.56 -17.14 5.53
N ALA A 135 4.87 -16.35 4.49
CA ALA A 135 3.85 -15.80 3.60
C ALA A 135 3.11 -16.90 2.83
N VAL A 136 3.83 -17.92 2.40
CA VAL A 136 3.27 -19.06 1.68
C VAL A 136 2.37 -19.92 2.57
N GLU A 137 2.75 -20.17 3.82
CA GLU A 137 1.96 -20.94 4.78
C GLU A 137 0.66 -20.21 5.19
N ALA A 138 0.65 -18.88 5.16
CA ALA A 138 -0.50 -18.05 5.49
C ALA A 138 -1.53 -17.93 4.36
N MET A 139 -1.14 -18.20 3.11
CA MET A 139 -2.01 -18.12 1.94
C MET A 139 -3.05 -19.26 1.91
N SER A 140 -4.34 -18.90 1.84
CA SER A 140 -5.42 -19.90 1.75
C SER A 140 -5.71 -20.37 0.33
N LEU A 141 -5.24 -19.64 -0.69
CA LEU A 141 -5.47 -19.94 -2.09
C LEU A 141 -4.67 -21.16 -2.56
N THR A 142 -5.31 -21.98 -3.39
CA THR A 142 -4.70 -23.19 -3.97
C THR A 142 -4.54 -23.14 -5.49
N GLU A 143 -5.20 -22.19 -6.16
CA GLU A 143 -5.18 -22.05 -7.61
C GLU A 143 -5.45 -20.60 -8.01
N ILE A 144 -4.77 -20.13 -9.06
CA ILE A 144 -4.94 -18.80 -9.64
C ILE A 144 -4.99 -18.96 -11.17
N ASP A 145 -5.97 -18.35 -11.82
CA ASP A 145 -6.00 -18.24 -13.29
C ASP A 145 -5.32 -16.93 -13.71
N PHE A 146 -4.01 -17.01 -13.96
CA PHE A 146 -3.19 -15.85 -14.34
C PHE A 146 -3.61 -15.20 -15.67
N ARG A 147 -4.52 -15.79 -16.44
CA ARG A 147 -5.01 -15.18 -17.69
C ARG A 147 -6.03 -14.06 -17.45
N ASN A 148 -6.57 -13.95 -16.23
CA ASN A 148 -7.51 -12.88 -15.84
C ASN A 148 -6.81 -11.84 -14.96
N PRO A 149 -7.33 -10.60 -14.87
CA PRO A 149 -6.76 -9.57 -13.98
C PRO A 149 -6.65 -10.07 -12.53
N ILE A 150 -5.48 -9.86 -11.91
CA ILE A 150 -5.18 -10.34 -10.55
C ILE A 150 -5.05 -9.21 -9.51
N ILE A 151 -5.17 -7.94 -9.89
CA ILE A 151 -4.91 -6.81 -8.97
C ILE A 151 -5.79 -6.90 -7.70
N GLN A 152 -7.09 -7.19 -7.87
CA GLN A 152 -7.98 -7.40 -6.72
C GLN A 152 -7.50 -8.56 -5.83
N LEU A 153 -7.15 -9.68 -6.46
CA LEU A 153 -6.70 -10.89 -5.79
C LEU A 153 -5.41 -10.63 -4.99
N LEU A 154 -4.44 -9.91 -5.56
CA LEU A 154 -3.21 -9.53 -4.87
C LEU A 154 -3.50 -8.67 -3.64
N GLY A 155 -4.38 -7.68 -3.76
CA GLY A 155 -4.81 -6.87 -2.62
C GLY A 155 -5.46 -7.70 -1.52
N GLU A 156 -6.35 -8.64 -1.86
CA GLU A 156 -6.99 -9.53 -0.89
C GLU A 156 -5.99 -10.48 -0.21
N LEU A 157 -5.04 -11.00 -0.98
CA LEU A 157 -4.02 -11.94 -0.50
C LEU A 157 -2.98 -11.28 0.39
N VAL A 158 -2.48 -10.10 0.01
CA VAL A 158 -1.56 -9.31 0.85
C VAL A 158 -2.23 -8.96 2.18
N MET A 159 -3.50 -8.58 2.17
CA MET A 159 -4.26 -8.36 3.39
C MET A 159 -4.34 -9.63 4.24
N GLU A 160 -4.72 -10.76 3.65
CA GLU A 160 -4.78 -12.05 4.36
C GLU A 160 -3.43 -12.41 5.00
N ILE A 161 -2.34 -12.32 4.25
CA ILE A 161 -1.01 -12.71 4.72
C ILE A 161 -0.55 -11.77 5.83
N ASN A 162 -0.56 -10.46 5.62
CA ASN A 162 -0.09 -9.48 6.60
C ASN A 162 -0.99 -9.45 7.86
N MET A 163 -2.26 -9.88 7.77
CA MET A 163 -3.14 -10.09 8.93
C MET A 163 -2.73 -11.25 9.83
N ASN A 164 -2.16 -12.30 9.26
CA ASN A 164 -1.88 -13.57 9.94
C ASN A 164 -0.39 -13.79 10.24
N THR A 165 0.47 -12.87 9.78
CA THR A 165 1.93 -12.98 9.85
C THR A 165 2.55 -11.65 10.29
N LEU A 166 3.88 -11.62 10.44
CA LEU A 166 4.64 -10.37 10.56
C LEU A 166 5.16 -9.85 9.21
N ALA A 167 4.68 -10.41 8.10
CA ALA A 167 5.04 -9.92 6.78
C ALA A 167 4.49 -8.51 6.57
N ASP A 168 5.19 -7.74 5.74
CA ASP A 168 4.79 -6.41 5.31
C ASP A 168 4.72 -6.39 3.78
N LEU A 169 4.07 -7.37 3.15
CA LEU A 169 3.97 -7.41 1.69
C LEU A 169 3.21 -6.21 1.14
N GLU A 170 3.55 -5.79 -0.08
CA GLU A 170 2.88 -4.73 -0.81
C GLU A 170 2.57 -5.20 -2.24
N VAL A 171 1.43 -4.77 -2.77
CA VAL A 171 1.00 -5.19 -4.10
C VAL A 171 1.91 -4.56 -5.15
N VAL A 172 2.50 -5.39 -6.00
CA VAL A 172 3.19 -4.94 -7.22
C VAL A 172 2.24 -5.07 -8.40
N PHE A 173 1.99 -3.99 -9.13
CA PHE A 173 1.04 -4.02 -10.25
C PHE A 173 1.61 -4.75 -11.48
N PRO A 174 0.77 -5.42 -12.31
CA PRO A 174 1.20 -6.22 -13.46
C PRO A 174 2.19 -5.53 -14.40
N GLU A 175 1.94 -4.28 -14.78
CA GLU A 175 2.83 -3.54 -15.70
C GLU A 175 4.17 -3.16 -15.05
N GLU A 176 4.16 -2.86 -13.75
CA GLU A 176 5.37 -2.52 -13.00
C GLU A 176 6.26 -3.74 -12.84
N ALA A 177 5.66 -4.87 -12.47
CA ALA A 177 6.36 -6.14 -12.39
C ALA A 177 6.92 -6.56 -13.76
N THR A 178 6.16 -6.33 -14.83
CA THR A 178 6.62 -6.61 -16.20
C THR A 178 7.75 -5.70 -16.63
N ASN A 179 7.75 -4.43 -16.21
CA ASN A 179 8.84 -3.51 -16.48
C ASN A 179 10.13 -3.98 -15.78
N HIS A 180 10.05 -4.45 -14.54
CA HIS A 180 11.17 -5.09 -13.85
C HIS A 180 11.64 -6.36 -14.58
N LEU A 181 10.72 -7.27 -14.92
CA LEU A 181 11.03 -8.49 -15.68
C LEU A 181 11.74 -8.17 -17.00
N ALA A 182 11.27 -7.16 -17.73
CA ALA A 182 11.87 -6.73 -18.98
C ALA A 182 13.30 -6.21 -18.77
N GLN A 183 13.56 -5.45 -17.71
CA GLN A 183 14.91 -5.00 -17.37
C GLN A 183 15.83 -6.17 -17.05
N SER A 184 15.36 -7.15 -16.27
CA SER A 184 16.08 -8.38 -15.95
C SER A 184 16.43 -9.22 -17.20
N LEU A 185 15.60 -9.13 -18.24
CA LEU A 185 15.78 -9.86 -19.50
C LEU A 185 16.42 -9.02 -20.62
N GLU A 186 16.83 -7.77 -20.34
CA GLU A 186 17.33 -6.81 -21.32
C GLU A 186 16.37 -6.61 -22.52
N LEU A 187 15.07 -6.55 -22.25
CA LEU A 187 14.01 -6.33 -23.23
C LEU A 187 13.50 -4.90 -23.20
N ASP A 188 13.13 -4.38 -24.37
CA ASP A 188 12.38 -3.13 -24.48
C ASP A 188 10.93 -3.34 -24.03
N TYR A 189 10.49 -2.55 -23.04
CA TYR A 189 9.12 -2.55 -22.54
C TYR A 189 8.64 -1.14 -22.25
N GLU A 190 7.39 -0.86 -22.59
CA GLU A 190 6.72 0.41 -22.28
C GLU A 190 5.44 0.08 -21.52
N MET A 191 5.37 0.51 -20.27
CA MET A 191 4.18 0.35 -19.44
C MET A 191 2.99 1.06 -20.09
N SER A 192 1.81 0.45 -20.04
CA SER A 192 0.61 1.04 -20.63
C SER A 192 -0.67 0.68 -19.87
N GLY A 193 -1.74 1.45 -20.13
CA GLY A 193 -3.05 1.20 -19.54
C GLY A 193 -3.15 1.52 -18.04
N LEU A 194 -4.29 1.16 -17.45
CA LEU A 194 -4.58 1.41 -16.03
C LEU A 194 -3.66 0.59 -15.12
N GLU A 195 -3.29 -0.62 -15.54
CA GLU A 195 -2.42 -1.55 -14.81
C GLU A 195 -0.98 -1.02 -14.67
N GLY A 196 -0.64 0.09 -15.34
CA GLY A 196 0.64 0.80 -15.29
C GLY A 196 1.03 1.38 -13.92
N GLY A 197 0.22 1.15 -12.89
CA GLY A 197 0.42 1.63 -11.52
C GLY A 197 0.15 3.12 -11.33
N ALA A 198 0.50 3.97 -12.29
CA ALA A 198 0.44 5.43 -12.14
C ALA A 198 -0.94 5.95 -11.69
N PHE A 199 -2.03 5.38 -12.22
CA PHE A 199 -3.38 5.72 -11.75
C PHE A 199 -3.57 5.37 -10.27
N PHE A 200 -3.21 4.13 -9.89
CA PHE A 200 -3.35 3.63 -8.52
C PHE A 200 -2.50 4.45 -7.56
N HIS A 201 -1.21 4.62 -7.82
CA HIS A 201 -0.30 5.41 -6.96
C HIS A 201 -0.79 6.84 -6.69
N ILE A 202 -1.31 7.52 -7.72
CA ILE A 202 -1.87 8.87 -7.57
C ILE A 202 -3.14 8.81 -6.70
N VAL A 203 -4.07 7.90 -6.99
CA VAL A 203 -5.35 7.80 -6.28
C VAL A 203 -5.18 7.36 -4.82
N GLU A 204 -4.25 6.43 -4.58
CA GLU A 204 -3.91 5.92 -3.26
C GLU A 204 -3.31 7.01 -2.37
N SER A 205 -2.39 7.82 -2.93
CA SER A 205 -1.73 8.90 -2.19
C SER A 205 -2.63 10.13 -1.97
N TRP A 206 -3.64 10.35 -2.82
CA TRP A 206 -4.46 11.57 -2.83
C TRP A 206 -5.14 11.91 -1.49
N GLU A 207 -5.83 10.95 -0.87
CA GLU A 207 -6.53 11.19 0.40
C GLU A 207 -5.86 10.56 1.62
N THR A 208 -5.22 9.39 1.47
CA THR A 208 -4.62 8.69 2.63
C THR A 208 -3.39 9.41 3.14
N ARG A 209 -2.60 9.99 2.22
CA ARG A 209 -1.36 10.71 2.52
C ARG A 209 -0.38 9.87 3.34
N THR A 210 -0.41 8.54 3.23
CA THR A 210 0.56 7.67 3.90
C THR A 210 0.67 6.38 3.12
N ARG A 211 1.90 5.84 3.06
CA ARG A 211 2.17 4.52 2.48
C ARG A 211 1.77 3.37 3.41
N ASN A 212 1.50 3.65 4.68
CA ASN A 212 1.15 2.63 5.68
C ASN A 212 -0.35 2.28 5.63
N VAL A 213 -0.94 2.29 4.44
CA VAL A 213 -2.34 1.98 4.18
C VAL A 213 -2.38 0.93 3.08
N HIS A 214 -3.23 -0.07 3.27
CA HIS A 214 -3.42 -1.14 2.31
C HIS A 214 -4.60 -0.85 1.39
N TRP A 215 -4.46 -1.16 0.11
CA TRP A 215 -5.50 -0.93 -0.88
C TRP A 215 -5.96 -2.23 -1.56
N ILE A 216 -7.27 -2.30 -1.79
CA ILE A 216 -7.90 -3.33 -2.61
C ILE A 216 -8.68 -2.64 -3.72
N HIS A 217 -8.37 -2.95 -4.97
CA HIS A 217 -9.06 -2.43 -6.14
C HIS A 217 -9.93 -3.51 -6.76
N GLU A 218 -11.23 -3.26 -6.86
CA GLU A 218 -12.21 -4.21 -7.38
C GLU A 218 -12.54 -3.88 -8.83
N PHE A 219 -12.64 -4.90 -9.68
CA PHE A 219 -12.95 -4.76 -11.09
C PHE A 219 -14.32 -5.36 -11.41
N ASP A 220 -15.03 -4.78 -12.37
CA ASP A 220 -16.28 -5.33 -12.87
C ASP A 220 -16.05 -6.50 -13.84
N SER A 221 -17.14 -7.13 -14.28
CA SER A 221 -17.08 -8.25 -15.23
C SER A 221 -16.54 -7.89 -16.62
N GLU A 222 -16.42 -6.59 -16.94
CA GLU A 222 -15.83 -6.09 -18.18
C GLU A 222 -14.33 -5.74 -18.01
N GLY A 223 -13.77 -5.91 -16.80
CA GLY A 223 -12.38 -5.60 -16.49
C GLY A 223 -12.12 -4.11 -16.22
N LYS A 224 -13.16 -3.30 -15.96
CA LYS A 224 -13.00 -1.91 -15.54
C LYS A 224 -12.89 -1.82 -14.03
N ILE A 225 -12.04 -0.93 -13.53
CA ILE A 225 -11.99 -0.63 -12.10
C ILE A 225 -13.33 -0.07 -11.65
N SER A 226 -13.94 -0.68 -10.64
CA SER A 226 -15.27 -0.30 -10.13
C SER A 226 -15.20 0.27 -8.72
N LYS A 227 -14.24 -0.20 -7.91
CA LYS A 227 -14.08 0.22 -6.52
C LYS A 227 -12.63 0.24 -6.08
N SER A 228 -12.30 1.07 -5.10
CA SER A 228 -11.06 0.95 -4.34
C SER A 228 -11.35 1.16 -2.86
N LYS A 229 -10.76 0.33 -2.00
CA LYS A 229 -10.94 0.42 -0.55
C LYS A 229 -9.59 0.53 0.12
N ALA A 230 -9.47 1.47 1.05
CA ALA A 230 -8.27 1.69 1.83
C ALA A 230 -8.47 1.16 3.26
N PHE A 231 -7.45 0.50 3.81
CA PHE A 231 -7.45 -0.09 5.15
C PHE A 231 -6.18 0.31 5.91
N GLU A 232 -6.30 0.55 7.21
CA GLU A 232 -5.12 0.63 8.08
C GLU A 232 -4.37 -0.71 8.07
N LYS A 233 -3.03 -0.74 8.11
CA LYS A 233 -2.27 -2.01 8.19
C LYS A 233 -2.60 -2.79 9.48
N TYR A 234 -2.98 -2.11 10.57
CA TYR A 234 -3.48 -2.75 11.79
C TYR A 234 -4.53 -1.84 12.46
N PRO A 235 -5.74 -2.31 12.80
CA PRO A 235 -6.23 -3.68 12.75
C PRO A 235 -7.02 -4.00 11.46
N TRP A 236 -6.58 -3.53 10.28
CA TRP A 236 -7.31 -3.72 9.01
C TRP A 236 -8.68 -3.05 8.98
N ARG A 237 -8.77 -1.91 9.66
CA ARG A 237 -9.99 -1.12 9.71
C ARG A 237 -10.17 -0.35 8.42
N PRO A 238 -11.36 -0.37 7.81
CA PRO A 238 -11.62 0.38 6.60
C PRO A 238 -11.60 1.88 6.88
N LEU A 239 -10.88 2.62 6.04
CA LEU A 239 -10.72 4.07 6.13
C LEU A 239 -11.58 4.79 5.09
N LEU A 240 -11.58 4.25 3.87
CA LEU A 240 -12.05 4.96 2.70
C LEU A 240 -12.55 3.97 1.65
N SER A 241 -13.56 4.38 0.90
CA SER A 241 -14.11 3.60 -0.20
C SER A 241 -14.40 4.51 -1.39
N TYR A 242 -13.70 4.30 -2.50
CA TYR A 242 -13.94 4.92 -3.79
C TYR A 242 -14.85 4.07 -4.65
N SER A 243 -15.84 4.67 -5.29
CA SER A 243 -16.69 4.03 -6.32
C SER A 243 -16.54 4.79 -7.63
N TYR A 244 -16.10 4.11 -8.68
CA TYR A 244 -15.80 4.74 -9.98
C TYR A 244 -16.94 4.61 -10.98
N SER A 245 -17.11 5.64 -11.80
CA SER A 245 -18.01 5.63 -12.96
C SER A 245 -17.48 6.52 -14.07
N ASP A 246 -18.22 6.54 -15.18
CA ASP A 246 -17.96 7.37 -16.37
C ASP A 246 -16.58 7.12 -16.94
N TYR A 247 -16.43 6.21 -17.90
CA TYR A 247 -15.11 5.81 -18.38
C TYR A 247 -14.83 6.45 -19.73
N ASN A 248 -13.60 6.95 -19.91
CA ASN A 248 -13.14 7.41 -21.21
C ASN A 248 -12.96 6.24 -22.19
N THR A 249 -12.64 6.54 -23.45
CA THR A 249 -12.49 5.52 -24.50
C THR A 249 -11.35 4.53 -24.25
N ASN A 250 -10.39 4.87 -23.38
CA ASN A 250 -9.27 4.03 -22.99
C ASN A 250 -9.57 3.23 -21.71
N GLY A 251 -10.78 3.34 -21.15
CA GLY A 251 -11.22 2.58 -19.98
C GLY A 251 -10.82 3.18 -18.63
N PHE A 252 -10.27 4.39 -18.59
CA PHE A 252 -9.95 5.08 -17.34
C PHE A 252 -11.19 5.79 -16.78
N PRO A 253 -11.40 5.78 -15.45
CA PRO A 253 -12.55 6.41 -14.83
C PRO A 253 -12.42 7.94 -14.85
N GLU A 254 -13.46 8.66 -15.25
CA GLU A 254 -13.54 10.12 -15.28
C GLU A 254 -14.26 10.66 -14.02
N PHE A 255 -14.90 9.79 -13.24
CA PHE A 255 -15.57 10.15 -11.99
C PHE A 255 -15.34 9.12 -10.88
N PHE A 256 -15.24 9.60 -9.64
CA PHE A 256 -15.43 8.76 -8.47
C PHE A 256 -16.10 9.46 -7.30
N THR A 257 -16.83 8.68 -6.50
CA THR A 257 -17.31 9.10 -5.18
C THR A 257 -16.43 8.47 -4.10
N GLY A 258 -15.82 9.29 -3.24
CA GLY A 258 -15.08 8.85 -2.08
C GLY A 258 -15.86 8.95 -0.78
N ASP A 259 -16.14 7.80 -0.16
CA ASP A 259 -16.82 7.67 1.13
C ASP A 259 -15.79 7.48 2.25
N HIS A 260 -15.67 8.49 3.11
CA HIS A 260 -14.81 8.50 4.29
C HIS A 260 -15.53 7.78 5.42
N LEU A 261 -14.98 6.63 5.81
CA LEU A 261 -15.66 5.69 6.69
C LEU A 261 -15.42 6.02 8.16
N ARG A 262 -16.42 5.74 8.99
CA ARG A 262 -16.27 5.74 10.45
C ARG A 262 -15.52 4.48 10.88
N ALA A 263 -15.08 4.47 12.15
CA ALA A 263 -14.34 3.35 12.70
C ALA A 263 -15.10 2.00 12.67
N ASP A 264 -16.44 2.04 12.67
CA ASP A 264 -17.32 0.87 12.54
C ASP A 264 -17.58 0.44 11.08
N GLY A 265 -16.92 1.08 10.11
CA GLY A 265 -17.09 0.85 8.68
C GLY A 265 -18.35 1.49 8.07
N SER A 266 -19.17 2.19 8.86
CA SER A 266 -20.32 2.94 8.33
C SER A 266 -19.87 4.20 7.57
N SER A 267 -20.67 4.63 6.60
CA SER A 267 -20.41 5.88 5.87
C SER A 267 -20.36 7.07 6.84
N GLY A 268 -19.25 7.80 6.81
CA GLY A 268 -19.05 9.03 7.56
C GLY A 268 -19.53 10.23 6.75
N PHE A 269 -18.86 10.49 5.63
CA PHE A 269 -19.23 11.51 4.65
C PHE A 269 -18.68 11.17 3.27
N THR A 270 -19.31 11.70 2.22
CA THR A 270 -18.93 11.43 0.83
C THR A 270 -18.47 12.69 0.10
N LEU A 271 -17.46 12.56 -0.75
CA LEU A 271 -16.98 13.59 -1.66
C LEU A 271 -17.03 13.08 -3.10
N ASN A 272 -17.31 13.97 -4.05
CA ASN A 272 -17.36 13.64 -5.47
C ASN A 272 -16.19 14.28 -6.20
N TYR A 273 -15.52 13.48 -7.03
CA TYR A 273 -14.33 13.87 -7.74
C TYR A 273 -14.42 13.51 -9.22
N TYR A 274 -13.78 14.33 -10.04
CA TYR A 274 -13.67 14.15 -11.47
C TYR A 274 -12.20 14.15 -11.88
N PHE A 275 -11.85 13.29 -12.83
CA PHE A 275 -10.53 13.24 -13.42
C PHE A 275 -10.54 13.95 -14.79
N SER A 276 -9.46 14.67 -15.09
CA SER A 276 -9.09 14.97 -16.47
C SER A 276 -7.79 14.26 -16.83
N TYR A 277 -7.63 13.95 -18.11
CA TYR A 277 -6.51 13.19 -18.64
C TYR A 277 -5.80 13.94 -19.75
N GLU A 278 -4.48 13.82 -19.79
CA GLU A 278 -3.67 14.17 -20.96
C GLU A 278 -3.89 13.15 -22.10
N GLU A 279 -3.42 13.47 -23.31
CA GLU A 279 -3.56 12.58 -24.49
C GLU A 279 -2.94 11.18 -24.28
N ASN A 280 -1.94 11.07 -23.41
CA ASN A 280 -1.26 9.81 -23.05
C ASN A 280 -1.94 9.04 -21.90
N SER A 281 -3.16 9.43 -21.50
CA SER A 281 -3.90 8.84 -20.36
C SER A 281 -3.25 9.03 -18.99
N LYS A 282 -2.30 9.96 -18.86
CA LYS A 282 -1.85 10.46 -17.55
C LYS A 282 -2.94 11.36 -16.95
N ILE A 283 -3.20 11.24 -15.65
CA ILE A 283 -4.10 12.14 -14.94
C ILE A 283 -3.48 13.56 -15.00
N GLU A 284 -4.25 14.50 -15.55
CA GLU A 284 -3.88 15.91 -15.63
C GLU A 284 -4.37 16.68 -14.41
N SER A 285 -5.61 16.43 -13.98
CA SER A 285 -6.19 17.14 -12.83
C SER A 285 -7.25 16.34 -12.09
N PHE A 286 -7.41 16.71 -10.83
CA PHE A 286 -8.56 16.37 -10.00
C PHE A 286 -9.49 17.57 -9.91
N SER A 287 -10.79 17.34 -9.98
CA SER A 287 -11.77 18.38 -9.71
C SER A 287 -12.78 17.92 -8.68
N TYR A 288 -13.18 18.84 -7.80
CA TYR A 288 -14.16 18.59 -6.73
C TYR A 288 -15.31 19.57 -6.87
N SER A 289 -16.53 19.08 -6.61
CA SER A 289 -17.71 19.92 -6.43
C SER A 289 -18.33 19.67 -5.04
N PRO A 290 -18.35 20.68 -4.15
CA PRO A 290 -18.95 20.56 -2.82
C PRO A 290 -20.48 20.46 -2.83
N SER A 291 -21.14 20.66 -3.98
CA SER A 291 -22.59 20.50 -4.11
C SER A 291 -22.97 19.82 -5.42
N SER A 292 -24.15 19.19 -5.45
CA SER A 292 -24.78 18.69 -6.68
C SER A 292 -25.30 19.82 -7.60
N MET A 293 -24.90 21.08 -7.37
CA MET A 293 -25.45 22.25 -8.04
C MET A 293 -24.38 23.00 -8.85
N SER A 294 -24.38 22.70 -10.16
CA SER A 294 -23.76 23.45 -11.28
C SER A 294 -22.23 23.46 -11.37
N ASP A 295 -21.72 23.38 -12.61
CA ASP A 295 -20.31 23.51 -13.02
C ASP A 295 -19.59 24.80 -12.57
N SER A 296 -20.24 25.66 -11.78
CA SER A 296 -19.73 26.97 -11.39
C SER A 296 -18.97 27.01 -10.05
N ASP A 297 -18.95 25.93 -9.28
CA ASP A 297 -18.21 25.82 -8.00
C ASP A 297 -17.08 24.76 -8.06
N LEU A 298 -16.46 24.61 -9.24
CA LEU A 298 -15.41 23.61 -9.48
C LEU A 298 -14.05 24.11 -8.95
N TYR A 299 -13.53 23.41 -7.93
CA TYR A 299 -12.11 23.51 -7.55
C TYR A 299 -11.33 22.49 -8.36
N VAL A 300 -10.28 22.93 -9.04
CA VAL A 300 -9.42 22.08 -9.87
C VAL A 300 -8.02 22.08 -9.28
N TRP A 301 -7.49 20.89 -9.00
CA TRP A 301 -6.09 20.66 -8.68
C TRP A 301 -5.43 20.05 -9.90
N LYS A 302 -4.69 20.88 -10.63
CA LYS A 302 -3.85 20.41 -11.74
C LYS A 302 -2.58 19.80 -11.17
N ILE A 303 -2.21 18.60 -11.61
CA ILE A 303 -0.98 17.93 -11.21
C ILE A 303 0.19 18.56 -11.97
N ASP A 304 1.13 19.16 -11.25
CA ASP A 304 2.31 19.80 -11.83
C ASP A 304 3.57 18.93 -11.70
N ALA A 305 3.67 18.14 -10.61
CA ALA A 305 4.81 17.26 -10.36
C ALA A 305 4.43 15.96 -9.63
N ILE A 306 5.19 14.91 -9.94
CA ILE A 306 5.17 13.60 -9.28
C ILE A 306 6.60 13.20 -8.93
N ASP A 307 6.80 12.46 -7.84
CA ASP A 307 8.11 11.91 -7.46
C ASP A 307 8.42 10.55 -8.13
N GLU A 308 9.55 9.95 -7.75
CA GLU A 308 10.04 8.66 -8.26
C GLU A 308 9.12 7.50 -7.81
N GLU A 309 8.48 7.63 -6.64
CA GLU A 309 7.45 6.72 -6.13
C GLU A 309 6.06 6.99 -6.73
N ARG A 310 5.95 7.87 -7.74
CA ARG A 310 4.72 8.23 -8.46
C ARG A 310 3.63 8.88 -7.60
N ARG A 311 4.00 9.53 -6.50
CA ARG A 311 3.10 10.34 -5.65
C ARG A 311 3.04 11.77 -6.16
N VAL A 312 1.89 12.41 -6.01
CA VAL A 312 1.72 13.83 -6.36
C VAL A 312 2.48 14.70 -5.38
N THR A 313 3.45 15.49 -5.88
CA THR A 313 4.26 16.40 -5.05
C THR A 313 3.87 17.86 -5.24
N GLU A 314 3.35 18.25 -6.40
CA GLU A 314 2.94 19.64 -6.64
C GLU A 314 1.61 19.70 -7.40
N VAL A 315 0.71 20.57 -6.94
CA VAL A 315 -0.54 20.88 -7.64
C VAL A 315 -0.80 22.39 -7.70
N SER A 316 -1.29 22.86 -8.85
CA SER A 316 -1.83 24.20 -9.03
C SER A 316 -3.34 24.17 -8.77
N ILE A 317 -3.82 25.14 -7.98
CA ILE A 317 -5.23 25.26 -7.61
C ILE A 317 -5.90 26.30 -8.49
N PHE A 318 -7.03 25.94 -9.07
CA PHE A 318 -7.90 26.83 -9.83
C PHE A 318 -9.30 26.84 -9.24
N GLU A 319 -9.89 28.03 -9.16
CA GLU A 319 -11.30 28.24 -8.81
C GLU A 319 -11.95 28.96 -9.99
N GLN A 320 -13.01 28.38 -10.56
CA GLN A 320 -13.70 28.94 -11.73
C GLN A 320 -12.76 29.27 -12.90
N GLY A 321 -11.75 28.42 -13.12
CA GLY A 321 -10.74 28.59 -14.18
C GLY A 321 -9.67 29.64 -13.91
N THR A 322 -9.69 30.31 -12.74
CA THR A 322 -8.65 31.25 -12.33
C THR A 322 -7.72 30.58 -11.34
N SER A 323 -6.41 30.64 -11.57
CA SER A 323 -5.43 30.14 -10.61
C SER A 323 -5.51 30.95 -9.31
N THR A 324 -5.62 30.26 -8.18
CA THR A 324 -5.72 30.86 -6.84
C THR A 324 -4.47 30.60 -5.99
N GLY A 325 -3.72 29.55 -6.31
CA GLY A 325 -2.51 29.18 -5.58
C GLY A 325 -1.95 27.84 -6.02
N SER A 326 -1.14 27.24 -5.15
CA SER A 326 -0.58 25.90 -5.35
C SER A 326 -0.43 25.18 -4.01
N THR A 327 -0.22 23.86 -4.05
CA THR A 327 0.14 23.05 -2.89
C THR A 327 1.36 22.21 -3.23
N LEU A 328 2.34 22.21 -2.33
CA LEU A 328 3.52 21.35 -2.37
C LEU A 328 3.42 20.32 -1.24
N TYR A 329 3.65 19.05 -1.57
CA TYR A 329 3.69 17.92 -0.66
C TYR A 329 5.14 17.45 -0.51
N GLU A 330 5.60 17.37 0.73
CA GLU A 330 6.91 16.81 1.09
C GLU A 330 6.66 15.53 1.90
N PHE A 331 7.17 14.39 1.42
CA PHE A 331 7.05 13.09 2.08
C PHE A 331 8.35 12.72 2.79
N ASP A 332 8.26 12.19 4.00
CA ASP A 332 9.36 11.65 4.79
C ASP A 332 8.97 10.25 5.28
N ASP A 333 9.28 9.29 4.43
CA ASP A 333 8.97 7.88 4.61
C ASP A 333 9.71 7.25 5.79
N LEU A 334 10.88 7.79 6.18
CA LEU A 334 11.66 7.31 7.32
C LEU A 334 10.97 7.65 8.65
N ASN A 335 10.33 8.81 8.72
CA ASN A 335 9.63 9.28 9.92
C ASN A 335 8.11 9.09 9.85
N ASN A 336 7.59 8.43 8.80
CA ASN A 336 6.17 8.31 8.50
C ASN A 336 5.47 9.67 8.62
N SER A 337 6.04 10.71 8.02
CA SER A 337 5.57 12.07 8.19
C SER A 337 5.54 12.84 6.89
N ASN A 338 4.62 13.78 6.78
CA ASN A 338 4.50 14.63 5.60
C ASN A 338 4.36 16.08 6.00
N LYS A 339 4.76 16.96 5.08
CA LYS A 339 4.50 18.39 5.16
C LYS A 339 3.73 18.86 3.95
N ILE A 340 2.74 19.70 4.17
CA ILE A 340 1.88 20.25 3.13
C ILE A 340 1.99 21.76 3.19
N LEU A 341 2.41 22.36 2.09
CA LEU A 341 2.69 23.78 1.96
C LEU A 341 1.70 24.39 0.97
N ILE A 342 0.76 25.19 1.46
CA ILE A 342 -0.30 25.78 0.63
C ILE A 342 0.02 27.25 0.39
N TYR A 343 0.20 27.59 -0.88
CA TYR A 343 0.54 28.93 -1.35
C TYR A 343 -0.69 29.65 -1.89
N VAL A 344 -0.74 30.96 -1.70
CA VAL A 344 -1.68 31.84 -2.39
C VAL A 344 -0.93 32.56 -3.51
N ASN A 345 -1.58 32.76 -4.65
CA ASN A 345 -0.94 33.41 -5.78
C ASN A 345 -0.30 34.77 -5.44
N GLY A 346 0.91 34.98 -5.95
CA GLY A 346 1.70 36.19 -5.71
C GLY A 346 2.44 36.23 -4.38
N THR A 347 2.45 35.13 -3.61
CA THR A 347 3.25 34.99 -2.38
C THR A 347 4.48 34.11 -2.61
N SER A 348 5.57 34.39 -1.88
CA SER A 348 6.78 33.55 -1.91
C SER A 348 6.86 32.58 -0.72
N GLU A 349 5.98 32.76 0.27
CA GLU A 349 5.94 31.97 1.50
C GLU A 349 4.57 31.29 1.60
N PRO A 350 4.50 30.05 2.12
CA PRO A 350 3.24 29.34 2.27
C PRO A 350 2.32 30.08 3.24
N LYS A 351 1.04 30.17 2.88
CA LYS A 351 0.01 30.77 3.72
C LYS A 351 -0.42 29.79 4.82
N THR A 352 -0.58 28.52 4.46
CA THR A 352 -0.92 27.45 5.39
C THR A 352 0.13 26.35 5.31
N ILE A 353 0.54 25.84 6.47
CA ILE A 353 1.42 24.68 6.56
C ILE A 353 0.70 23.61 7.39
N GLU A 354 0.65 22.37 6.89
CA GLU A 354 0.30 21.20 7.69
C GLU A 354 1.54 20.33 7.90
N GLU A 355 1.78 19.89 9.14
CA GLU A 355 2.76 18.83 9.43
C GLU A 355 2.01 17.64 10.00
N LEU A 356 2.16 16.48 9.36
CA LEU A 356 1.45 15.23 9.66
C LEU A 356 2.47 14.17 10.06
N VAL A 357 2.17 13.41 11.11
CA VAL A 357 2.94 12.21 11.49
C VAL A 357 1.95 11.07 11.63
N PHE A 358 2.26 9.93 11.02
CA PHE A 358 1.44 8.73 11.02
C PHE A 358 2.06 7.64 11.89
N THR A 359 1.23 6.74 12.40
CA THR A 359 1.67 5.53 13.08
C THR A 359 2.24 4.53 12.06
N GLU A 360 2.94 3.52 12.55
CA GLU A 360 3.43 2.40 11.73
C GLU A 360 2.28 1.64 11.04
N PHE A 361 1.08 1.69 11.61
CA PHE A 361 -0.13 1.06 11.08
C PHE A 361 -1.02 1.99 10.24
N GLY A 362 -0.54 3.20 9.91
CA GLY A 362 -1.18 4.09 8.93
C GLY A 362 -2.10 5.17 9.47
N SER A 363 -2.41 5.18 10.75
CA SER A 363 -3.30 6.19 11.31
C SER A 363 -2.55 7.48 11.61
N LEU A 364 -3.19 8.64 11.39
CA LEU A 364 -2.61 9.93 11.77
C LEU A 364 -2.41 10.03 13.29
N ALA A 365 -1.18 10.20 13.74
CA ALA A 365 -0.82 10.35 15.16
C ALA A 365 -0.76 11.83 15.57
N ILE A 366 -0.14 12.68 14.74
CA ILE A 366 0.06 14.11 15.04
C ILE A 366 -0.32 14.93 13.81
N LYS A 367 -1.08 16.00 14.02
CA LYS A 367 -1.30 17.06 13.02
C LYS A 367 -1.02 18.42 13.64
N LYS A 368 -0.16 19.20 13.00
CA LYS A 368 0.05 20.62 13.31
C LYS A 368 -0.42 21.45 12.13
N MET A 369 -1.10 22.55 12.42
CA MET A 369 -1.49 23.54 11.42
C MET A 369 -0.86 24.89 11.75
N TYR A 370 -0.34 25.56 10.74
CA TYR A 370 0.26 26.88 10.85
C TYR A 370 -0.38 27.86 9.86
N ASP A 371 -0.49 29.12 10.27
CA ASP A 371 -0.75 30.28 9.40
C ASP A 371 0.56 31.06 9.25
N GLY A 372 1.20 30.94 8.09
CA GLY A 372 2.61 31.26 7.90
C GLY A 372 3.48 30.48 8.90
N SER A 373 4.22 31.19 9.77
CA SER A 373 5.05 30.58 10.81
C SER A 373 4.35 30.39 12.16
N ARG A 374 3.09 30.84 12.30
CA ARG A 374 2.37 30.79 13.57
C ARG A 374 1.59 29.49 13.69
N LEU A 375 1.91 28.67 14.69
CA LEU A 375 1.12 27.48 15.03
C LEU A 375 -0.29 27.90 15.46
N THR A 376 -1.31 27.36 14.80
CA THR A 376 -2.73 27.67 15.06
C THR A 376 -3.46 26.47 15.65
N GLN A 377 -3.01 25.26 15.37
CA GLN A 377 -3.57 24.05 15.95
C GLN A 377 -2.53 22.94 16.13
N LEU A 378 -2.64 22.19 17.22
CA LEU A 378 -1.97 20.92 17.44
C LEU A 378 -3.00 19.85 17.79
N THR A 379 -3.01 18.76 17.04
CA THR A 379 -3.82 17.57 17.31
C THR A 379 -2.89 16.38 17.59
N ASN A 380 -3.09 15.71 18.72
CA ASN A 380 -2.43 14.44 19.06
C ASN A 380 -3.49 13.36 19.23
N ARG A 381 -3.33 12.26 18.51
CA ARG A 381 -4.20 11.08 18.59
C ARG A 381 -3.46 9.95 19.29
N HIS A 382 -4.16 9.33 20.23
CA HIS A 382 -3.70 8.18 21.00
C HIS A 382 -4.53 6.97 20.64
N TYR A 383 -3.85 5.83 20.55
CA TYR A 383 -4.40 4.54 20.15
C TYR A 383 -4.13 3.53 21.26
N ARG A 384 -5.04 2.57 21.43
CA ARG A 384 -4.89 1.47 22.38
C ARG A 384 -3.90 0.42 21.85
N GLU A 385 -3.58 -0.57 22.67
CA GLU A 385 -2.72 -1.71 22.29
C GLU A 385 -3.30 -2.54 21.14
N ASP A 386 -4.62 -2.52 20.95
CA ASP A 386 -5.31 -3.17 19.82
C ASP A 386 -5.45 -2.26 18.58
N TYR A 387 -4.70 -1.15 18.55
CA TYR A 387 -4.67 -0.16 17.47
C TYR A 387 -5.98 0.64 17.27
N THR A 388 -6.96 0.50 18.16
CA THR A 388 -8.19 1.29 18.10
C THR A 388 -8.01 2.72 18.64
N PRO A 389 -8.73 3.73 18.13
CA PRO A 389 -8.64 5.10 18.63
C PRO A 389 -9.09 5.22 20.09
N GLU A 390 -8.22 5.73 20.96
CA GLU A 390 -8.50 5.93 22.39
C GLU A 390 -8.93 7.37 22.69
N LYS A 391 -8.11 8.33 22.25
CA LYS A 391 -8.24 9.73 22.65
C LYS A 391 -7.65 10.67 21.61
N GLU A 392 -8.31 11.79 21.36
CA GLU A 392 -7.77 12.90 20.59
C GLU A 392 -7.62 14.13 21.49
N VAL A 393 -6.45 14.75 21.48
CA VAL A 393 -6.16 16.01 22.17
C VAL A 393 -5.92 17.07 21.12
N ARG A 394 -6.82 18.04 21.01
CA ARG A 394 -6.73 19.18 20.10
C ARG A 394 -6.48 20.46 20.90
N ILE A 395 -5.48 21.24 20.52
CA ILE A 395 -5.18 22.55 21.08
C ILE A 395 -5.30 23.57 19.95
N ASP A 396 -6.24 24.49 20.07
CA ASP A 396 -6.42 25.63 19.18
C ASP A 396 -5.81 26.89 19.81
N TYR A 397 -4.80 27.45 19.15
CA TYR A 397 -4.13 28.68 19.58
C TYR A 397 -4.90 29.90 19.06
N ARG A 398 -5.80 30.45 19.89
CA ARG A 398 -6.62 31.63 19.55
C ARG A 398 -6.21 32.85 20.35
N ASP A 399 -6.23 34.01 19.71
CA ASP A 399 -5.91 35.28 20.37
C ASP A 399 -6.95 35.67 21.44
N SER A 400 -8.22 35.23 21.27
CA SER A 400 -9.33 35.55 22.17
C SER A 400 -9.50 34.59 23.34
N LEU A 401 -8.95 33.38 23.23
CA LEU A 401 -8.96 32.32 24.25
C LEU A 401 -7.61 31.61 24.16
N PRO A 402 -6.61 32.01 24.95
CA PRO A 402 -5.30 31.39 24.87
C PRO A 402 -5.41 29.91 25.22
N ASP A 403 -4.91 29.08 24.31
CA ASP A 403 -4.77 27.63 24.44
C ASP A 403 -6.09 26.89 24.73
N LEU A 404 -7.11 27.10 23.89
CA LEU A 404 -8.33 26.29 23.94
C LEU A 404 -7.96 24.83 23.66
N LYS A 405 -8.06 23.97 24.68
CA LYS A 405 -7.73 22.55 24.60
C LYS A 405 -9.00 21.73 24.70
N THR A 406 -9.27 20.93 23.67
CA THR A 406 -10.34 19.95 23.63
C THR A 406 -9.74 18.56 23.73
N ILE A 407 -10.26 17.71 24.62
CA ILE A 407 -9.89 16.30 24.71
C ILE A 407 -11.14 15.48 24.43
N GLU A 408 -11.12 14.68 23.38
CA GLU A 408 -12.18 13.73 23.03
C GLU A 408 -11.73 12.33 23.40
N PHE A 409 -12.47 11.67 24.29
CA PHE A 409 -12.28 10.27 24.62
C PHE A 409 -13.27 9.42 23.84
N LYS A 410 -12.80 8.27 23.37
CA LYS A 410 -13.60 7.31 22.62
C LYS A 410 -13.77 6.03 23.42
N ASP A 411 -14.88 5.36 23.23
CA ASP A 411 -15.08 3.99 23.71
C ASP A 411 -14.36 2.97 22.81
N GLU A 412 -14.53 1.68 23.10
CA GLU A 412 -13.94 0.56 22.34
C GLU A 412 -14.46 0.51 20.89
N ASN A 413 -15.63 1.09 20.61
CA ASN A 413 -16.22 1.16 19.26
C ASN A 413 -15.79 2.44 18.50
N GLY A 414 -14.93 3.27 19.10
CA GLY A 414 -14.48 4.54 18.51
C GLY A 414 -15.53 5.66 18.61
N GLN A 415 -16.62 5.47 19.35
CA GLN A 415 -17.63 6.51 19.58
C GLN A 415 -17.19 7.44 20.71
N ILE A 416 -17.42 8.75 20.55
CA ILE A 416 -17.11 9.73 21.59
C ILE A 416 -18.03 9.51 22.79
N ASN A 417 -17.41 9.21 23.94
CA ASN A 417 -18.10 9.02 25.21
C ASN A 417 -17.84 10.15 26.21
N ARG A 418 -16.76 10.93 26.04
CA ARG A 418 -16.46 12.10 26.88
C ARG A 418 -15.71 13.17 26.10
N ILE A 419 -16.08 14.44 26.32
CA ILE A 419 -15.35 15.59 25.80
C ILE A 419 -15.04 16.54 26.95
N GLU A 420 -13.78 16.93 27.07
CA GLU A 420 -13.34 17.94 28.04
C GLU A 420 -12.82 19.17 27.30
N LYS A 421 -13.24 20.37 27.71
CA LYS A 421 -12.71 21.63 27.17
C LYS A 421 -12.08 22.47 28.27
N TYR A 422 -10.85 22.87 28.01
CA TYR A 422 -10.03 23.68 28.90
C TYR A 422 -9.65 25.00 28.23
N THR A 423 -9.50 26.04 29.04
CA THR A 423 -8.81 27.28 28.66
C THR A 423 -7.83 27.62 29.77
N ALA A 424 -6.57 27.92 29.43
CA ALA A 424 -5.50 28.13 30.40
C ALA A 424 -5.45 27.04 31.50
N ASP A 425 -5.59 25.77 31.10
CA ASP A 425 -5.66 24.57 31.96
C ASP A 425 -6.85 24.51 32.96
N VAL A 426 -7.87 25.36 32.79
CA VAL A 426 -9.11 25.33 33.57
C VAL A 426 -10.22 24.66 32.77
N LEU A 427 -10.81 23.58 33.29
CA LEU A 427 -11.97 22.90 32.71
C LEU A 427 -13.19 23.83 32.77
N PHE A 428 -13.80 24.13 31.63
CA PHE A 428 -15.00 24.97 31.57
C PHE A 428 -16.20 24.28 30.92
N GLU A 429 -16.00 23.15 30.23
CA GLU A 429 -17.08 22.35 29.67
C GLU A 429 -16.71 20.86 29.70
N LEU A 430 -17.66 20.02 30.13
CA LEU A 430 -17.54 18.57 30.20
C LEU A 430 -18.81 17.92 29.63
N PHE A 431 -18.66 17.21 28.53
CA PHE A 431 -19.70 16.35 27.96
C PHE A 431 -19.43 14.90 28.34
N GLU A 432 -20.46 14.15 28.74
CA GLU A 432 -20.38 12.71 29.02
C GLU A 432 -21.60 11.98 28.42
N ARG A 433 -21.34 10.84 27.77
CA ARG A 433 -22.37 9.89 27.32
C ARG A 433 -22.50 8.79 28.37
N LEU A 434 -23.73 8.50 28.77
CA LEU A 434 -24.06 7.49 29.77
C LEU A 434 -24.35 6.13 29.12
N GLU A 435 -24.28 5.06 29.92
CA GLU A 435 -24.47 3.68 29.44
C GLU A 435 -25.86 3.44 28.82
N ASP A 436 -26.88 4.17 29.27
CA ASP A 436 -28.24 4.09 28.72
C ASP A 436 -28.41 4.87 27.40
N GLY A 437 -27.33 5.46 26.87
CA GLY A 437 -27.31 6.27 25.66
C GLY A 437 -27.71 7.74 25.86
N SER A 438 -28.13 8.13 27.06
CA SER A 438 -28.37 9.53 27.42
C SER A 438 -27.04 10.29 27.59
N SER A 439 -27.09 11.60 27.79
CA SER A 439 -25.87 12.40 27.98
C SER A 439 -26.05 13.57 28.91
N THR A 440 -24.93 14.04 29.46
CA THR A 440 -24.83 15.27 30.24
C THR A 440 -23.88 16.25 29.57
N ASN A 441 -24.16 17.55 29.73
CA ASN A 441 -23.20 18.61 29.45
C ASN A 441 -23.09 19.53 30.65
N THR A 442 -21.93 19.54 31.30
CA THR A 442 -21.62 20.40 32.45
C THR A 442 -20.82 21.60 31.98
N VAL A 443 -21.29 22.80 32.31
CA VAL A 443 -20.60 24.06 31.94
C VAL A 443 -20.26 24.82 33.22
N TYR A 444 -18.97 25.11 33.40
CA TYR A 444 -18.43 25.80 34.56
C TYR A 444 -18.19 27.27 34.25
N ASN A 445 -18.61 28.14 35.16
CA ASN A 445 -18.21 29.54 35.18
C ASN A 445 -16.80 29.65 35.76
N ILE A 446 -15.86 30.06 34.91
CA ILE A 446 -14.44 30.18 35.26
C ILE A 446 -14.14 31.28 36.29
N GLU A 447 -15.06 32.25 36.48
CA GLU A 447 -14.85 33.38 37.39
C GLU A 447 -15.21 33.05 38.84
N ASP A 448 -16.32 32.34 39.05
CA ASP A 448 -16.87 32.08 40.38
C ASP A 448 -16.98 30.60 40.75
N GLY A 449 -16.69 29.67 39.82
CA GLY A 449 -16.75 28.23 40.03
C GLY A 449 -18.16 27.63 40.03
N SER A 450 -19.21 28.44 39.89
CA SER A 450 -20.57 27.92 39.71
C SER A 450 -20.69 27.13 38.40
N TYR A 451 -21.66 26.23 38.32
CA TYR A 451 -21.85 25.42 37.11
C TYR A 451 -23.30 24.99 36.93
N TYR A 452 -23.63 24.57 35.71
CA TYR A 452 -24.90 23.90 35.43
C TYR A 452 -24.68 22.62 34.66
N ILE A 453 -25.60 21.67 34.82
CA ILE A 453 -25.62 20.38 34.11
C ILE A 453 -26.89 20.31 33.27
N GLU A 454 -26.74 20.22 31.95
CA GLU A 454 -27.84 19.86 31.06
C GLU A 454 -27.92 18.34 30.91
N TYR A 455 -29.13 17.78 31.03
CA TYR A 455 -29.40 16.36 30.81
C TYR A 455 -30.21 16.18 29.53
N ARG A 456 -29.77 15.24 28.69
CA ARG A 456 -30.35 14.95 27.38
C ARG A 456 -30.66 13.47 27.26
N ASP A 457 -31.81 13.14 26.69
CA ASP A 457 -32.21 11.75 26.46
C ASP A 457 -31.45 11.11 25.28
N THR A 458 -31.78 9.86 24.95
CA THR A 458 -31.16 9.11 23.84
C THR A 458 -31.42 9.72 22.46
N ASN A 459 -32.39 10.63 22.34
CA ASN A 459 -32.69 11.37 21.10
C ASN A 459 -32.05 12.76 21.10
N ASN A 460 -31.12 13.03 22.02
CA ASN A 460 -30.45 14.30 22.22
C ASN A 460 -31.41 15.45 22.63
N GLN A 461 -32.60 15.13 23.13
CA GLN A 461 -33.56 16.11 23.61
C GLN A 461 -33.26 16.48 25.06
N LYS A 462 -33.01 17.78 25.31
CA LYS A 462 -32.83 18.29 26.67
C LYS A 462 -34.12 18.17 27.46
N TYR A 463 -34.07 17.56 28.64
CA TYR A 463 -35.23 17.36 29.51
C TYR A 463 -35.08 17.90 30.93
N LYS A 464 -33.86 18.26 31.35
CA LYS A 464 -33.57 18.80 32.68
C LYS A 464 -32.30 19.65 32.66
N THR A 465 -32.29 20.75 33.41
CA THR A 465 -31.07 21.52 33.72
C THR A 465 -30.95 21.71 35.24
N GLU A 466 -29.79 21.44 35.82
CA GLU A 466 -29.55 21.68 37.26
C GLU A 466 -28.43 22.71 37.43
N TYR A 467 -28.62 23.67 38.32
CA TYR A 467 -27.67 24.77 38.59
C TYR A 467 -27.08 24.61 39.98
N TYR A 468 -25.78 24.80 40.12
CA TYR A 468 -25.02 24.58 41.34
C TYR A 468 -24.10 25.77 41.65
N ASP A 469 -23.85 26.00 42.95
CA ASP A 469 -22.76 26.89 43.38
C ASP A 469 -21.39 26.20 43.30
N ALA A 470 -20.33 26.95 43.61
CA ALA A 470 -18.94 26.46 43.57
C ALA A 470 -18.62 25.37 44.61
N ASP A 471 -19.44 25.25 45.65
CA ASP A 471 -19.30 24.21 46.69
C ASP A 471 -20.08 22.93 46.31
N GLY A 472 -20.76 22.93 45.15
CA GLY A 472 -21.56 21.82 44.64
C GLY A 472 -22.97 21.74 45.24
N ASN A 473 -23.48 22.81 45.87
CA ASN A 473 -24.85 22.84 46.36
C ASN A 473 -25.82 23.17 45.22
N LEU A 474 -26.88 22.38 45.09
CA LEU A 474 -27.95 22.61 44.11
C LEU A 474 -28.72 23.91 44.45
N LEU A 475 -28.72 24.84 43.50
CA LEU A 475 -29.42 26.12 43.57
C LEU A 475 -30.84 26.04 42.99
N SER A 476 -30.98 25.42 41.82
CA SER A 476 -32.27 25.27 41.12
C SER A 476 -32.26 24.14 40.09
N THR A 477 -33.46 23.70 39.69
CA THR A 477 -33.69 22.75 38.60
C THR A 477 -34.74 23.33 37.65
N GLU A 478 -34.46 23.29 36.35
CA GLU A 478 -35.33 23.73 35.25
C GLU A 478 -35.75 22.57 34.33
#